data_AF-A0A8S0SH37-F1
#
_entry.id   AF-A0A8S0SH37-F1
#
_cell.length_a   1.000
_cell.length_b   1.000
_cell.length_c   1.000
_cell.angle_alpha   90.00
_cell.angle_beta   90.00
_cell.angle_gamma   90.00
#
_symmetry.space_group_name_H-M   'P 1'
#
loop_
_entity.id
_entity.type
_entity.pdbx_description
1 polymer ?
#
loop_
_entity_poly.entity_id
_entity_poly.type
_entity_poly.pdbx_seq_one_letter_code
_entity_poly.pdbx_strand_id
1 'polypeptide(L)'
;GNNSDKRKIEMTAPVITEVKPSDGSFCASSFVVSFYVPKENQQNPPSAKDLHVQKWGLTYVAVRQFGGFVDDDEVGEEAAALYASIAGTIWSDAIDKSYSGGNATEYIVAQYNSPFEFRNRVNEIWLTFDLEDGFSI
;
A
#
# COMPACT_ATOMS: atom_id res chain seq x y z
N GLY A 1 -16.07 -3.79 -15.96
CA GLY A 1 -17.38 -3.74 -16.64
C GLY A 1 -17.89 -2.31 -16.71
N ASN A 2 -17.96 -1.63 -15.57
CA ASN A 2 -18.35 -0.22 -15.50
C ASN A 2 -17.14 0.72 -15.72
N ASN A 3 -16.64 0.76 -16.94
CA ASN A 3 -15.62 1.72 -17.41
C ASN A 3 -16.01 2.21 -18.82
N SER A 4 -15.32 3.22 -19.34
CA SER A 4 -15.58 3.84 -20.64
C SER A 4 -15.71 2.83 -21.78
N ASP A 5 -14.94 1.75 -21.71
CA ASP A 5 -14.79 0.77 -22.76
C ASP A 5 -15.70 -0.45 -22.55
N LYS A 6 -16.53 -0.44 -21.49
CA LYS A 6 -17.33 -1.58 -21.00
C LYS A 6 -16.53 -2.87 -20.83
N ARG A 7 -15.21 -2.77 -20.67
CA ARG A 7 -14.29 -3.90 -20.62
C ARG A 7 -14.38 -4.58 -19.27
N LYS A 8 -14.42 -5.91 -19.26
CA LYS A 8 -14.18 -6.69 -18.05
C LYS A 8 -12.66 -6.77 -17.85
N ILE A 9 -12.19 -6.23 -16.73
CA ILE A 9 -10.81 -6.37 -16.27
C ILE A 9 -10.88 -7.42 -15.17
N GLU A 10 -10.05 -8.45 -15.29
CA GLU A 10 -9.97 -9.48 -14.25
C GLU A 10 -9.36 -8.89 -12.98
N MET A 11 -9.86 -9.34 -11.83
CA MET A 11 -9.32 -8.91 -10.54
C MET A 11 -7.88 -9.39 -10.39
N THR A 12 -7.03 -8.51 -9.86
CA THR A 12 -5.62 -8.76 -9.62
C THR A 12 -5.34 -8.72 -8.12
N ALA A 13 -4.24 -9.34 -7.73
CA ALA A 13 -3.70 -9.28 -6.39
C ALA A 13 -2.29 -8.68 -6.44
N PRO A 14 -1.85 -7.97 -5.38
CA PRO A 14 -2.65 -7.59 -4.21
C PRO A 14 -3.58 -6.40 -4.48
N VAL A 15 -4.63 -6.26 -3.66
CA VAL A 15 -5.29 -4.97 -3.44
C VAL A 15 -4.53 -4.26 -2.34
N ILE A 16 -4.18 -2.98 -2.55
CA ILE A 16 -3.42 -2.20 -1.57
C ILE A 16 -4.29 -1.10 -0.97
N THR A 17 -4.11 -0.83 0.32
CA THR A 17 -4.71 0.30 1.02
C THR A 17 -3.61 1.14 1.64
N GLU A 18 -3.41 2.36 1.15
CA GLU A 18 -2.51 3.35 1.75
C GLU A 18 -3.23 4.04 2.91
N VAL A 19 -2.64 3.98 4.11
CA VAL A 19 -3.10 4.74 5.28
C VAL A 19 -2.27 6.00 5.38
N LYS A 20 -2.93 7.16 5.27
CA LYS A 20 -2.26 8.46 5.32
C LYS A 20 -2.54 9.17 6.64
N PRO A 21 -1.53 9.84 7.21
CA PRO A 21 -1.67 10.60 8.43
C PRO A 21 -2.68 11.74 8.23
N SER A 22 -3.36 12.12 9.32
CA SER A 22 -4.37 13.17 9.27
C SER A 22 -3.72 14.57 9.23
N ASP A 23 -4.11 15.41 8.28
CA ASP A 23 -3.64 16.79 8.15
C ASP A 23 -4.33 17.80 9.10
N GLY A 24 -5.13 17.37 10.10
CA GLY A 24 -5.87 18.31 10.95
C GLY A 24 -6.51 17.77 12.25
N SER A 25 -7.14 18.69 13.03
CA SER A 25 -7.70 18.46 14.38
C SER A 25 -8.83 17.42 14.49
N PHE A 26 -9.32 16.90 13.38
CA PHE A 26 -10.23 15.76 13.36
C PHE A 26 -9.41 14.58 12.89
N CYS A 27 -9.03 13.67 13.80
CA CYS A 27 -8.21 12.47 13.56
C CYS A 27 -8.86 11.45 12.60
N ALA A 28 -9.28 11.89 11.41
CA ALA A 28 -9.69 11.02 10.33
C ALA A 28 -8.43 10.75 9.50
N SER A 29 -7.87 9.55 9.64
CA SER A 29 -6.91 9.01 8.68
C SER A 29 -7.60 8.92 7.31
N SER A 30 -6.88 9.26 6.25
CA SER A 30 -7.40 9.08 4.89
C SER A 30 -6.90 7.76 4.33
N PHE A 31 -7.80 7.03 3.65
CA PHE A 31 -7.52 5.71 3.09
C PHE A 31 -7.62 5.76 1.57
N VAL A 32 -6.58 5.31 0.88
CA VAL A 32 -6.58 5.18 -0.58
C VAL A 32 -6.51 3.70 -0.94
N VAL A 33 -7.59 3.17 -1.51
CA VAL A 33 -7.65 1.79 -1.99
C VAL A 33 -7.30 1.75 -3.47
N SER A 34 -6.28 0.96 -3.81
CA SER A 34 -5.75 0.86 -5.17
C SER A 34 -5.75 -0.59 -5.67
N PHE A 35 -6.16 -0.74 -6.93
CA PHE A 35 -6.20 -2.02 -7.64
C PHE A 35 -5.11 -2.04 -8.70
N TYR A 36 -4.37 -3.15 -8.79
CA TYR A 36 -3.36 -3.30 -9.83
C TYR A 36 -4.01 -3.44 -11.21
N VAL A 37 -3.66 -2.55 -12.13
CA VAL A 37 -4.12 -2.64 -13.52
C VAL A 37 -3.30 -3.70 -14.27
N PRO A 38 -3.92 -4.73 -14.87
CA PRO A 38 -3.20 -5.73 -15.66
C PRO A 38 -2.34 -5.10 -16.77
N LYS A 39 -1.19 -5.73 -17.06
CA LYS A 39 -0.20 -5.21 -18.02
C LYS A 39 -0.78 -4.82 -19.39
N GLU A 40 -1.74 -5.61 -19.89
CA GLU A 40 -2.44 -5.33 -21.16
C GLU A 40 -3.29 -4.04 -21.16
N ASN A 41 -3.61 -3.49 -20.00
CA ASN A 41 -4.39 -2.27 -19.85
C ASN A 41 -3.56 -1.09 -19.30
N GLN A 42 -2.30 -1.30 -18.90
CA GLN A 42 -1.47 -0.24 -18.31
C GLN A 42 -1.11 0.90 -19.27
N GLN A 43 -0.99 0.62 -20.58
CA GLN A 43 -0.68 1.65 -21.57
C GLN A 43 -1.83 2.66 -21.72
N ASN A 44 -3.08 2.19 -21.63
CA ASN A 44 -4.27 3.01 -21.72
C ASN A 44 -5.36 2.43 -20.81
N PRO A 45 -5.31 2.69 -19.50
CA PRO A 45 -6.30 2.19 -18.55
C PRO A 45 -7.67 2.83 -18.85
N PRO A 46 -8.74 2.04 -18.97
CA PRO A 46 -10.05 2.60 -19.28
C PRO A 46 -10.54 3.45 -18.11
N SER A 47 -11.10 4.62 -18.43
CA SER A 47 -11.59 5.53 -17.39
C SER A 47 -12.86 4.99 -16.75
N ALA A 48 -13.02 5.24 -15.46
CA ALA A 48 -14.22 4.86 -14.71
C ALA A 48 -14.64 6.03 -13.83
N LYS A 49 -15.94 6.16 -13.60
CA LYS A 49 -16.48 7.21 -12.74
C LYS A 49 -15.95 7.00 -11.31
N ASP A 50 -15.56 8.10 -10.66
CA ASP A 50 -15.10 8.12 -9.27
C ASP A 50 -13.80 7.32 -9.01
N LEU A 51 -13.09 6.91 -10.07
CA LEU A 51 -11.76 6.29 -10.01
C LEU A 51 -10.74 7.16 -10.75
N HIS A 52 -9.51 7.17 -10.25
CA HIS A 52 -8.39 7.87 -10.87
C HIS A 52 -7.23 6.90 -11.10
N VAL A 53 -6.43 7.19 -12.12
CA VAL A 53 -5.25 6.38 -12.45
C VAL A 53 -4.08 6.88 -11.61
N GLN A 54 -3.54 6.01 -10.77
CA GLN A 54 -2.31 6.24 -10.03
C GLN A 54 -1.15 5.54 -10.76
N LYS A 55 -0.05 6.25 -10.96
CA LYS A 55 1.18 5.69 -11.53
C LYS A 55 2.19 5.51 -10.41
N TRP A 56 2.66 4.28 -10.26
CA TRP A 56 3.72 3.94 -9.32
C TRP A 56 5.06 3.96 -10.06
N GLY A 57 6.01 4.71 -9.50
CA GLY A 57 7.41 4.68 -9.94
C GLY A 57 8.17 3.51 -9.33
N LEU A 58 9.49 3.61 -9.32
CA LEU A 58 10.30 2.76 -8.46
C LEU A 58 10.00 3.12 -7.00
N THR A 59 9.58 2.14 -6.21
CA THR A 59 9.23 2.32 -4.80
C THR A 59 9.92 1.24 -3.99
N TYR A 60 10.62 1.64 -2.93
CA TYR A 60 11.21 0.70 -1.99
C TYR A 60 10.31 0.55 -0.78
N VAL A 61 10.18 -0.71 -0.32
CA VAL A 61 9.31 -1.06 0.79
C VAL A 61 10.01 -2.05 1.71
N ALA A 62 9.88 -1.84 3.02
CA ALA A 62 10.10 -2.87 4.01
C ALA A 62 8.79 -3.63 4.18
N VAL A 63 8.83 -4.96 4.20
CA VAL A 63 7.63 -5.81 4.15
C VAL A 63 7.57 -6.73 5.36
N ARG A 64 6.38 -6.85 5.95
CA ARG A 64 6.06 -7.86 6.96
C ARG A 64 4.80 -8.62 6.56
N GLN A 65 4.91 -9.94 6.47
CA GLN A 65 3.79 -10.81 6.17
C GLN A 65 3.10 -11.27 7.45
N PHE A 66 1.76 -11.29 7.45
CA PHE A 66 0.92 -11.80 8.52
C PHE A 66 -0.29 -12.56 7.97
N GLY A 67 -0.84 -13.46 8.78
CA GLY A 67 -2.01 -14.27 8.42
C GLY A 67 -3.30 -13.75 9.04
N GLY A 68 -4.41 -14.44 8.82
CA GLY A 68 -5.69 -14.11 9.48
C GLY A 68 -6.54 -13.06 8.74
N PHE A 69 -7.56 -12.56 9.43
CA PHE A 69 -8.39 -11.47 8.92
C PHE A 69 -7.74 -10.14 9.28
N VAL A 70 -7.77 -9.19 8.34
CA VAL A 70 -7.30 -7.83 8.61
C VAL A 70 -8.34 -7.14 9.47
N ASP A 71 -8.02 -6.93 10.75
CA ASP A 71 -8.75 -6.06 11.69
C ASP A 71 -7.96 -4.76 11.85
N ASP A 72 -8.65 -3.61 11.94
CA ASP A 72 -8.04 -2.28 12.01
C ASP A 72 -7.03 -2.16 13.17
N ASP A 73 -7.31 -2.82 14.30
CA ASP A 73 -6.40 -2.83 15.46
C ASP A 73 -5.13 -3.67 15.17
N GLU A 74 -5.28 -4.81 14.49
CA GLU A 74 -4.17 -5.73 14.16
C GLU A 74 -3.21 -5.11 13.14
N VAL A 75 -3.73 -4.33 12.19
CA VAL A 75 -2.89 -3.67 11.16
C VAL A 75 -1.89 -2.71 11.80
N GLY A 76 -2.33 -1.95 12.81
CA GLY A 76 -1.48 -1.02 13.53
C GLY A 76 -0.41 -1.75 14.35
N GLU A 77 -0.76 -2.86 14.98
CA GLU A 77 0.20 -3.71 15.70
C GLU A 77 1.26 -4.31 14.77
N GLU A 78 0.86 -4.82 13.61
CA GLU A 78 1.79 -5.39 12.62
C GLU A 78 2.70 -4.32 11.99
N ALA A 79 2.18 -3.10 11.76
CA ALA A 79 2.98 -1.96 11.32
C ALA A 79 4.03 -1.55 12.37
N ALA A 80 3.63 -1.46 13.64
CA ALA A 80 4.54 -1.17 14.74
C ALA A 80 5.59 -2.27 14.93
N ALA A 81 5.19 -3.54 14.79
CA ALA A 81 6.10 -4.68 14.85
C ALA A 81 7.12 -4.69 13.71
N LEU A 82 6.70 -4.33 12.48
CA LEU A 82 7.61 -4.14 11.35
C LEU A 82 8.62 -3.04 11.65
N TYR A 83 8.16 -1.85 12.04
CA TYR A 83 9.06 -0.74 12.36
C TYR A 83 10.05 -1.11 13.48
N ALA A 84 9.57 -1.74 14.56
CA ALA A 84 10.41 -2.21 15.64
C ALA A 84 11.47 -3.22 15.20
N SER A 85 11.15 -4.08 14.22
CA SER A 85 12.10 -5.10 13.71
C SER A 85 13.28 -4.51 12.94
N ILE A 86 13.14 -3.31 12.40
CA ILE A 86 14.16 -2.59 11.63
C ILE A 86 14.71 -1.36 12.37
N ALA A 87 14.27 -1.13 13.61
CA ALA A 87 14.67 0.02 14.40
C ALA A 87 16.20 0.04 14.63
N GLY A 88 16.80 1.21 14.45
CA GLY A 88 18.25 1.41 14.61
C GLY A 88 19.07 0.90 13.41
N THR A 89 18.42 0.57 12.29
CA THR A 89 19.09 0.26 11.03
C THR A 89 19.03 1.46 10.09
N ILE A 90 19.84 1.42 9.02
CA ILE A 90 19.76 2.40 7.94
C ILE A 90 18.35 2.51 7.30
N TRP A 91 17.53 1.46 7.42
CA TRP A 91 16.18 1.41 6.86
C TRP A 91 15.18 2.19 7.70
N SER A 92 15.29 2.15 9.03
CA SER A 92 14.43 2.98 9.89
C SER A 92 14.68 4.47 9.65
N ASP A 93 15.94 4.86 9.48
CA ASP A 93 16.29 6.26 9.18
C ASP A 93 15.75 6.72 7.81
N ALA A 94 15.78 5.84 6.81
CA ALA A 94 15.23 6.13 5.48
C ALA A 94 13.69 6.26 5.50
N ILE A 95 13.02 5.41 6.28
CA ILE A 95 11.57 5.46 6.47
C ILE A 95 11.16 6.76 7.19
N ASP A 96 11.81 7.10 8.30
CA ASP A 96 11.51 8.32 9.07
C ASP A 96 11.67 9.59 8.21
N LYS A 97 12.70 9.63 7.36
CA LYS A 97 12.88 10.71 6.38
C LYS A 97 11.72 10.78 5.39
N SER A 98 11.27 9.65 4.86
CA SER A 98 10.17 9.60 3.89
C SER A 98 8.84 10.13 4.46
N TYR A 99 8.61 9.95 5.77
CA TYR A 99 7.42 10.46 6.46
C TYR A 99 7.44 11.98 6.71
N SER A 100 8.59 12.63 6.59
CA SER A 100 8.70 14.08 6.79
C SER A 100 8.19 14.92 5.61
N GLY A 101 7.84 14.29 4.48
CA GLY A 101 7.30 14.94 3.28
C GLY A 101 5.78 15.11 3.30
N GLY A 102 5.26 16.11 2.56
CA GLY A 102 3.83 16.44 2.51
C GLY A 102 2.90 15.42 1.82
N ASN A 103 3.38 14.20 1.51
CA ASN A 103 2.60 13.08 0.96
C ASN A 103 2.94 11.78 1.71
N ALA A 104 3.23 11.89 3.01
CA ALA A 104 3.56 10.74 3.85
C ALA A 104 2.45 9.68 3.81
N THR A 105 2.85 8.42 3.70
CA THR A 105 1.98 7.26 3.88
C THR A 105 2.50 6.55 5.11
N GLU A 106 1.67 6.41 6.15
CA GLU A 106 2.09 5.78 7.40
C GLU A 106 2.46 4.32 7.14
N TYR A 107 1.59 3.58 6.48
CA TYR A 107 1.84 2.22 6.03
C TYR A 107 0.86 1.84 4.92
N ILE A 108 1.17 0.75 4.24
CA ILE A 108 0.29 0.17 3.21
C ILE A 108 -0.07 -1.24 3.65
N VAL A 109 -1.36 -1.58 3.52
CA VAL A 109 -1.85 -2.94 3.70
C VAL A 109 -2.02 -3.56 2.32
N ALA A 110 -1.30 -4.64 2.04
CA ALA A 110 -1.44 -5.42 0.81
C ALA A 110 -2.18 -6.72 1.10
N GLN A 111 -3.34 -6.89 0.47
CA GLN A 111 -4.21 -8.04 0.65
C GLN A 111 -4.22 -8.88 -0.63
N TYR A 112 -3.75 -10.12 -0.54
CA TYR A 112 -3.60 -11.00 -1.72
C TYR A 112 -4.84 -11.85 -1.98
N ASN A 113 -5.65 -12.08 -0.95
CA ASN A 113 -6.81 -12.95 -1.04
C ASN A 113 -8.06 -12.16 -1.41
N SER A 114 -8.89 -12.80 -2.22
CA SER A 114 -10.24 -12.32 -2.51
C SER A 114 -11.05 -12.16 -1.22
N PRO A 115 -11.96 -11.17 -1.12
CA PRO A 115 -12.88 -11.04 0.01
C PRO A 115 -13.78 -12.28 0.22
N PHE A 116 -13.85 -13.18 -0.77
CA PHE A 116 -14.59 -14.45 -0.70
C PHE A 116 -13.71 -15.66 -0.35
N GLU A 117 -12.40 -15.46 -0.12
CA GLU A 117 -11.46 -16.51 0.29
C GLU A 117 -11.18 -16.42 1.79
N PHE A 118 -11.61 -17.46 2.53
CA PHE A 118 -11.60 -17.46 4.00
C PHE A 118 -10.49 -18.32 4.64
N ARG A 119 -9.61 -18.95 3.85
CA ARG A 119 -8.53 -19.84 4.34
C ARG A 119 -7.18 -19.46 3.74
N ASN A 120 -6.10 -19.66 4.48
CA ASN A 120 -4.71 -19.36 4.08
C ASN A 120 -4.54 -17.92 3.57
N ARG A 121 -5.14 -16.97 4.30
CA ARG A 121 -5.02 -15.55 3.95
C ARG A 121 -3.60 -15.08 4.16
N VAL A 122 -3.04 -14.41 3.16
CA VAL A 122 -1.74 -13.76 3.17
C VAL A 122 -1.98 -12.26 3.04
N ASN A 123 -1.60 -11.54 4.08
CA ASN A 123 -1.61 -10.08 4.10
C ASN A 123 -0.18 -9.60 4.38
N GLU A 124 0.13 -8.40 3.91
CA GLU A 124 1.42 -7.78 4.15
C GLU A 124 1.24 -6.32 4.60
N ILE A 125 2.11 -5.87 5.50
CA ILE A 125 2.31 -4.47 5.84
C ILE A 125 3.57 -3.98 5.16
N TRP A 126 3.47 -2.85 4.46
CA TRP A 126 4.61 -2.19 3.83
C TRP A 126 4.86 -0.82 4.44
N LEU A 127 6.14 -0.54 4.75
CA LEU A 127 6.63 0.80 5.05
C LEU A 127 7.46 1.28 3.85
N THR A 128 7.04 2.36 3.20
CA THR A 128 7.73 2.92 2.04
C THR A 128 8.92 3.75 2.46
N PHE A 129 9.98 3.75 1.66
CA PHE A 129 11.10 4.66 1.83
C PHE A 129 11.76 4.96 0.48
N ASP A 130 12.55 6.04 0.46
CA ASP A 130 13.40 6.39 -0.68
C ASP A 130 14.84 5.98 -0.40
N LEU A 131 15.49 5.37 -1.38
CA LEU A 131 16.94 5.20 -1.37
C LEU A 131 17.57 6.46 -1.97
N GLU A 132 18.37 7.19 -1.19
CA GLU A 132 19.21 8.25 -1.74
C GLU A 132 20.28 7.63 -2.66
N ASP A 133 20.64 8.34 -3.74
CA ASP A 133 21.74 7.97 -4.64
C ASP A 133 23.06 7.89 -3.86
N GLY A 134 23.43 6.66 -3.48
CA GLY A 134 24.57 6.38 -2.61
C GLY A 134 24.45 5.07 -1.83
N PHE A 135 23.23 4.52 -1.68
CA PHE A 135 23.01 3.17 -1.15
C PHE A 135 23.47 2.11 -2.17
N SER A 136 24.73 1.70 -2.07
CA SER A 136 25.22 0.47 -2.72
C SER A 136 24.92 -0.70 -1.80
N ILE A 137 24.10 -1.64 -2.28
CA ILE A 137 23.93 -2.99 -1.70
C ILE A 137 25.15 -3.86 -1.99
#